data_AF-A0A965QNB1-F1
#
_entry.id   AF-A0A965QNB1-F1
#
_cell.length_a   1.000
_cell.length_b   1.000
_cell.length_c   1.000
_cell.angle_alpha   90.00
_cell.angle_beta   90.00
_cell.angle_gamma   90.00
#
_symmetry.space_group_name_H-M   'P 1'
#
loop_
_entity.id
_entity.type
_entity.pdbx_description
1 polymer ?
#
loop_
_entity_poly.entity_id
_entity_poly.type
_entity_poly.pdbx_seq_one_letter_code
_entity_poly.pdbx_strand_id
1 'polypeptide(L)'
;WFEIKFETLRAALNMSDAETANSALNIKVEQLLAGQQTKLGNSSDGSPAGSSTTATAWSASTNNTITSGKSIWWLPPANIANTIPAFTVSVLDGSNVGSANIATVSVTVAGSNVAPTMTAGNLDRGTYAQGTPFAVSYAQLLGQFAPVDSDSSLIRFVITSVTSATLKKGSTTLAALGATPESNNIISPDETILVIPSAGVGGPTTLFTVKAWDGDSLSTQVGNIQATFTAANNNLVPVLSYVRDFTGAVKDVVYPFSYTTLRSGGTPARTDAFDAEENVNSPSLKFKVKTIYSANGKLCAGSDGTCGTALTVSPTEPLIEVSGANASFNWKPASGLTGRVKAFSIVA
;
A
#
# COMPACT_ATOMS: atom_id res chain seq x y z
N TRP A 1 -26.45 11.40 -20.25
CA TRP A 1 -26.47 11.08 -21.70
C TRP A 1 -26.74 12.36 -22.47
N PHE A 2 -25.94 12.65 -23.50
CA PHE A 2 -26.19 13.73 -24.46
C PHE A 2 -26.87 13.12 -25.68
N GLU A 3 -28.01 13.69 -26.08
CA GLU A 3 -28.62 13.39 -27.37
C GLU A 3 -28.07 14.35 -28.42
N ILE A 4 -27.50 13.81 -29.49
CA ILE A 4 -27.07 14.58 -30.66
C ILE A 4 -27.93 14.10 -31.83
N LYS A 5 -28.84 14.97 -32.28
CA LYS A 5 -29.80 14.63 -33.34
C LYS A 5 -29.11 14.66 -34.71
N PHE A 6 -29.57 13.81 -35.62
CA PHE A 6 -29.14 13.83 -37.02
C PHE A 6 -29.19 15.24 -37.62
N GLU A 7 -30.29 15.97 -37.43
CA GLU A 7 -30.45 17.32 -37.98
C GLU A 7 -29.44 18.32 -37.42
N THR A 8 -29.07 18.17 -36.15
CA THR A 8 -28.03 19.00 -35.52
C THR A 8 -26.67 18.74 -36.15
N LEU A 9 -26.29 17.46 -36.34
CA LEU A 9 -25.05 17.11 -37.02
C LEU A 9 -25.09 17.53 -38.49
N ARG A 10 -26.21 17.36 -39.18
CA ARG A 10 -26.38 17.73 -40.59
C ARG A 10 -26.11 19.22 -40.81
N ALA A 11 -26.70 20.06 -39.95
CA ALA A 11 -26.45 21.49 -39.98
C ALA A 11 -24.99 21.83 -39.64
N ALA A 12 -24.42 21.21 -38.60
CA ALA A 12 -23.04 21.50 -38.16
C ALA A 12 -21.98 21.07 -39.19
N LEU A 13 -22.24 19.99 -39.95
CA LEU A 13 -21.34 19.48 -40.98
C LEU A 13 -21.52 20.18 -42.34
N ASN A 14 -22.52 21.07 -42.47
CA ASN A 14 -22.89 21.71 -43.74
C ASN A 14 -23.04 20.69 -44.88
N MET A 15 -23.75 19.59 -44.63
CA MET A 15 -23.90 18.51 -45.60
C MET A 15 -24.61 18.99 -46.87
N SER A 16 -23.95 18.81 -48.00
CA SER A 16 -24.51 19.03 -49.33
C SER A 16 -23.94 18.00 -50.29
N ASP A 17 -24.77 17.56 -51.23
CA ASP A 17 -24.34 16.74 -52.36
C ASP A 17 -24.93 17.32 -53.64
N ALA A 18 -24.15 17.42 -54.72
CA ALA A 18 -24.60 18.04 -55.96
C ALA A 18 -25.48 17.08 -56.76
N GLU A 19 -25.27 15.78 -56.61
CA GLU A 19 -25.95 14.71 -57.33
C GLU A 19 -27.14 14.11 -56.57
N THR A 20 -27.17 14.25 -55.24
CA THR A 20 -28.22 13.70 -54.38
C THR A 20 -29.01 14.80 -53.69
N ALA A 21 -30.34 14.68 -53.66
CA ALA A 21 -31.15 15.53 -52.82
C ALA A 21 -30.71 15.41 -51.35
N ASN A 22 -30.47 16.53 -50.67
CA ASN A 22 -29.97 16.57 -49.28
C ASN A 22 -30.80 15.77 -48.26
N SER A 23 -32.02 15.37 -48.60
CA SER A 23 -32.88 14.49 -47.80
C SER A 23 -32.49 13.01 -47.82
N ALA A 24 -31.63 12.59 -48.75
CA ALA A 24 -31.14 11.21 -48.86
C ALA A 24 -29.72 11.01 -48.30
N LEU A 25 -29.10 12.07 -47.77
CA LEU A 25 -27.79 11.98 -47.13
C LEU A 25 -27.90 11.37 -45.74
N ASN A 26 -26.91 10.56 -45.37
CA ASN A 26 -26.80 9.97 -44.04
C ASN A 26 -25.43 10.29 -43.42
N ILE A 27 -25.27 10.05 -42.13
CA ILE A 27 -24.00 10.25 -41.42
C ILE A 27 -23.52 8.91 -40.91
N LYS A 28 -22.32 8.50 -41.28
CA LYS A 28 -21.67 7.31 -40.74
C LYS A 28 -20.70 7.71 -39.65
N VAL A 29 -20.85 7.12 -38.47
CA VAL A 29 -19.88 7.21 -37.38
C VAL A 29 -18.73 6.26 -37.69
N GLU A 30 -17.55 6.82 -37.95
CA GLU A 30 -16.37 6.06 -38.34
C GLU A 30 -15.67 5.47 -37.12
N GLN A 31 -15.46 6.28 -36.09
CA GLN A 31 -14.73 5.87 -34.90
C GLN A 31 -15.21 6.61 -33.65
N LEU A 32 -15.33 5.89 -32.53
CA LEU A 32 -15.47 6.50 -31.20
C LEU A 32 -14.10 6.92 -30.69
N LEU A 33 -13.97 8.16 -30.22
CA LEU A 33 -12.73 8.72 -29.69
C LEU A 33 -12.73 8.79 -28.16
N ALA A 34 -13.88 9.12 -27.58
CA ALA A 34 -14.06 9.23 -26.13
C ALA A 34 -15.51 8.90 -25.72
N GLY A 35 -15.76 8.87 -24.41
CA GLY A 35 -17.06 8.55 -23.83
C GLY A 35 -17.08 7.19 -23.17
N GLN A 36 -17.94 7.03 -22.19
CA GLN A 36 -18.16 5.75 -21.51
C GLN A 36 -18.99 4.80 -22.37
N GLN A 37 -20.00 5.34 -23.06
CA GLN A 37 -20.92 4.57 -23.88
C GLN A 37 -21.47 5.41 -25.03
N THR A 38 -21.77 4.76 -26.15
CA THR A 38 -22.44 5.37 -27.31
C THR A 38 -23.54 4.45 -27.80
N LYS A 39 -24.71 5.02 -28.08
CA LYS A 39 -25.87 4.30 -28.64
C LYS A 39 -26.46 5.07 -29.81
N LEU A 40 -27.01 4.37 -30.79
CA LEU A 40 -27.79 4.96 -31.88
C LEU A 40 -29.23 4.47 -31.78
N GLY A 41 -30.17 5.36 -32.05
CA GLY A 41 -31.60 5.03 -31.98
C GLY A 41 -32.45 6.14 -32.56
N ASN A 42 -33.77 5.98 -32.47
CA ASN A 42 -34.69 7.02 -32.91
C ASN A 42 -34.53 8.28 -32.05
N SER A 43 -34.64 9.45 -32.68
CA SER A 43 -34.62 10.72 -31.98
C SER A 43 -35.81 10.87 -31.05
N SER A 44 -35.63 11.63 -29.97
CA SER A 44 -36.77 12.13 -29.21
C SER A 44 -37.52 13.17 -30.04
N ASP A 45 -38.79 12.90 -30.35
CA ASP A 45 -39.72 13.81 -31.00
C ASP A 45 -40.38 14.78 -29.99
N GLY A 46 -39.72 15.04 -28.85
CA GLY A 46 -40.28 15.84 -27.75
C GLY A 46 -41.22 15.06 -26.81
N SER A 47 -41.43 13.76 -27.04
CA SER A 47 -42.12 12.83 -26.14
C SER A 47 -41.10 11.85 -25.49
N PRO A 48 -41.41 11.16 -24.37
CA PRO A 48 -40.46 10.27 -23.67
C PRO A 48 -39.95 9.06 -24.47
N ALA A 49 -40.30 8.94 -25.75
CA ALA A 49 -39.98 7.82 -26.64
C ALA A 49 -38.59 7.91 -27.31
N GLY A 50 -37.90 9.05 -27.21
CA GLY A 50 -36.44 9.09 -27.45
C GLY A 50 -35.72 9.18 -26.13
N SER A 51 -35.31 8.04 -25.61
CA SER A 51 -34.47 7.93 -24.42
C SER A 51 -33.30 7.02 -24.79
N SER A 52 -32.14 7.22 -24.18
CA SER A 52 -31.00 6.29 -24.31
C SER A 52 -31.35 4.84 -23.92
N THR A 53 -32.52 4.60 -23.33
CA THR A 53 -33.07 3.29 -22.98
C THR A 53 -33.58 2.49 -24.19
N THR A 54 -34.11 3.12 -25.24
CA THR A 54 -34.59 2.42 -26.46
C THR A 54 -33.53 2.37 -27.57
N ALA A 55 -32.46 3.17 -27.44
CA ALA A 55 -31.32 3.15 -28.35
C ALA A 55 -30.45 1.89 -28.16
N THR A 56 -29.88 1.39 -29.26
CA THR A 56 -28.99 0.22 -29.27
C THR A 56 -27.53 0.65 -29.26
N ALA A 57 -26.64 -0.15 -28.68
CA ALA A 57 -25.21 0.16 -28.65
C ALA A 57 -24.67 0.40 -30.06
N TRP A 58 -23.81 1.41 -30.20
CA TRP A 58 -23.10 1.65 -31.45
C TRP A 58 -22.22 0.44 -31.79
N SER A 59 -22.15 0.12 -33.08
CA SER A 59 -21.27 -0.92 -33.60
C SER A 59 -20.73 -0.49 -34.94
N ALA A 60 -19.41 -0.46 -35.08
CA ALA A 60 -18.72 -0.11 -36.31
C ALA A 60 -19.18 -0.91 -37.53
N SER A 61 -19.67 -2.15 -37.34
CA SER A 61 -20.06 -3.05 -38.43
C SER A 61 -21.56 -3.14 -38.67
N THR A 62 -22.40 -2.81 -37.68
CA THR A 62 -23.85 -3.12 -37.74
C THR A 62 -24.77 -1.98 -37.32
N ASN A 63 -24.26 -0.96 -36.61
CA ASN A 63 -25.07 0.14 -36.11
C ASN A 63 -24.23 1.43 -36.02
N ASN A 64 -23.79 1.91 -37.18
CA ASN A 64 -22.90 3.06 -37.32
C ASN A 64 -23.51 4.19 -38.18
N THR A 65 -24.65 3.99 -38.82
CA THR A 65 -25.28 5.01 -39.68
C THR A 65 -26.44 5.71 -38.97
N ILE A 66 -26.34 7.02 -38.90
CA ILE A 66 -27.37 7.95 -38.42
C ILE A 66 -28.12 8.47 -39.64
N THR A 67 -29.40 8.16 -39.71
CA THR A 67 -30.32 8.60 -40.76
C THR A 67 -31.23 9.71 -40.21
N SER A 68 -32.00 10.37 -41.08
CA SER A 68 -33.05 11.29 -40.61
C SER A 68 -34.00 10.58 -39.62
N GLY A 69 -34.39 11.29 -38.57
CA GLY A 69 -35.17 10.74 -37.45
C GLY A 69 -34.38 9.91 -36.43
N LYS A 70 -33.06 9.76 -36.59
CA LYS A 70 -32.19 9.12 -35.59
C LYS A 70 -31.32 10.11 -34.81
N SER A 71 -30.89 9.68 -33.63
CA SER A 71 -29.96 10.37 -32.76
C SER A 71 -28.84 9.43 -32.33
N ILE A 72 -27.68 10.03 -32.06
CA ILE A 72 -26.61 9.39 -31.29
C ILE A 72 -26.73 9.85 -29.83
N TRP A 73 -26.73 8.89 -28.93
CA TRP A 73 -26.73 9.08 -27.49
C TRP A 73 -25.32 8.80 -26.99
N TRP A 74 -24.65 9.84 -26.52
CA TRP A 74 -23.27 9.76 -26.08
C TRP A 74 -23.18 10.03 -24.57
N LEU A 75 -22.53 9.15 -23.84
CA LEU A 75 -22.25 9.32 -22.41
C LEU A 75 -20.80 9.78 -22.27
N PRO A 76 -20.53 11.00 -21.76
CA PRO A 76 -19.16 11.51 -21.65
C PRO A 76 -18.34 10.64 -20.70
N PRO A 77 -16.99 10.74 -20.76
CA PRO A 77 -16.13 10.29 -19.67
C PRO A 77 -16.61 10.87 -18.33
N ALA A 78 -16.49 10.08 -17.26
CA ALA A 78 -16.72 10.58 -15.90
C ALA A 78 -15.69 11.67 -15.56
N ASN A 79 -16.06 12.57 -14.65
CA ASN A 79 -15.15 13.54 -14.01
C ASN A 79 -14.51 14.55 -14.99
N ILE A 80 -15.13 14.83 -16.13
CA ILE A 80 -14.61 15.76 -17.13
C ILE A 80 -15.60 16.90 -17.40
N ALA A 81 -15.08 18.13 -17.39
CA ALA A 81 -15.81 19.36 -17.73
C ALA A 81 -15.04 20.21 -18.75
N ASN A 82 -14.84 19.67 -19.96
CA ASN A 82 -14.19 20.37 -21.06
C ASN A 82 -14.82 19.97 -22.41
N THR A 83 -14.26 20.52 -23.50
CA THR A 83 -14.58 20.08 -24.85
C THR A 83 -13.83 18.80 -25.18
N ILE A 84 -14.57 17.73 -25.44
CA ILE A 84 -14.04 16.39 -25.68
C ILE A 84 -14.30 16.00 -27.13
N PRO A 85 -13.30 15.52 -27.90
CA PRO A 85 -13.55 14.89 -29.19
C PRO A 85 -14.27 13.55 -28.95
N ALA A 86 -15.56 13.50 -29.28
CA ALA A 86 -16.41 12.36 -28.94
C ALA A 86 -16.26 11.22 -29.95
N PHE A 87 -16.40 11.52 -31.24
CA PHE A 87 -16.33 10.54 -32.32
C PHE A 87 -16.05 11.24 -33.66
N THR A 88 -15.68 10.46 -34.66
CA THR A 88 -15.51 10.94 -36.04
C THR A 88 -16.65 10.45 -36.94
N VAL A 89 -16.94 11.23 -37.99
CA VAL A 89 -18.02 10.93 -38.93
C VAL A 89 -17.63 11.20 -40.38
N SER A 90 -18.22 10.44 -41.28
CA SER A 90 -18.28 10.73 -42.72
C SER A 90 -19.74 10.91 -43.15
N VAL A 91 -19.94 11.56 -44.29
CA VAL A 91 -21.26 11.75 -44.89
C VAL A 91 -21.44 10.70 -45.98
N LEU A 92 -22.55 9.97 -45.95
CA LEU A 92 -22.92 9.03 -46.99
C LEU A 92 -23.91 9.67 -47.97
N ASP A 93 -23.67 9.50 -49.26
CA ASP A 93 -24.62 9.84 -50.31
C ASP A 93 -25.79 8.82 -50.41
N GLY A 94 -26.69 9.03 -51.36
CA GLY A 94 -27.82 8.11 -51.61
C GLY A 94 -27.40 6.71 -52.08
N SER A 95 -26.15 6.54 -52.52
CA SER A 95 -25.54 5.27 -52.93
C SER A 95 -24.69 4.63 -51.81
N ASN A 96 -24.70 5.21 -50.61
CA ASN A 96 -23.86 4.83 -49.46
C ASN A 96 -22.35 4.99 -49.67
N VAL A 97 -21.94 5.90 -50.56
CA VAL A 97 -20.54 6.28 -50.73
C VAL A 97 -20.20 7.39 -49.73
N GLY A 98 -19.13 7.17 -48.95
CA GLY A 98 -18.68 8.12 -47.94
C GLY A 98 -17.89 9.29 -48.52
N SER A 99 -18.03 10.46 -47.89
CA SER A 99 -17.20 11.62 -48.15
C SER A 99 -15.71 11.31 -47.97
N ALA A 100 -14.86 11.89 -48.82
CA ALA A 100 -13.40 11.71 -48.72
C ALA A 100 -12.82 12.26 -47.41
N ASN A 101 -13.44 13.30 -46.84
CA ASN A 101 -13.05 13.88 -45.57
C ASN A 101 -13.84 13.27 -44.41
N ILE A 102 -13.17 13.10 -43.27
CA ILE A 102 -13.75 12.67 -42.01
C ILE A 102 -13.74 13.87 -41.05
N ALA A 103 -14.89 14.17 -40.45
CA ALA A 103 -15.05 15.26 -39.49
C ALA A 103 -15.00 14.73 -38.06
N THR A 104 -14.41 15.51 -37.15
CA THR A 104 -14.44 15.22 -35.70
C THR A 104 -15.60 15.96 -35.05
N VAL A 105 -16.47 15.23 -34.36
CA VAL A 105 -17.54 15.80 -33.54
C VAL A 105 -17.04 15.95 -32.11
N SER A 106 -16.96 17.19 -31.65
CA SER A 106 -16.58 17.52 -30.28
C SER A 106 -17.81 17.95 -29.47
N VAL A 107 -17.88 17.50 -28.22
CA VAL A 107 -18.97 17.82 -27.28
C VAL A 107 -18.38 18.57 -26.11
N THR A 108 -18.91 19.76 -25.80
CA THR A 108 -18.55 20.51 -24.60
C THR A 108 -19.40 20.02 -23.43
N VAL A 109 -18.75 19.41 -22.45
CA VAL A 109 -19.39 18.98 -21.20
C VAL A 109 -19.23 20.11 -20.18
N ALA A 110 -20.35 20.59 -19.64
CA ALA A 110 -20.37 21.57 -18.56
C ALA A 110 -20.54 20.86 -17.21
N GLY A 111 -19.88 21.37 -16.17
CA GLY A 111 -19.93 20.81 -14.82
C GLY A 111 -18.60 20.99 -14.08
N SER A 112 -18.46 20.33 -12.94
CA SER A 112 -17.20 20.12 -12.23
C SER A 112 -17.23 18.71 -11.67
N ASN A 113 -16.07 18.06 -11.56
CA ASN A 113 -15.98 16.76 -10.90
C ASN A 113 -16.45 16.88 -9.45
N VAL A 114 -17.34 15.99 -9.00
CA VAL A 114 -17.77 15.92 -7.61
C VAL A 114 -17.05 14.76 -6.94
N ALA A 115 -16.11 15.08 -6.07
CA ALA A 115 -15.36 14.07 -5.33
C ALA A 115 -16.30 13.07 -4.62
N PRO A 116 -15.91 11.78 -4.55
CA PRO A 116 -16.73 10.75 -3.94
C PRO A 116 -16.94 11.03 -2.45
N THR A 117 -18.11 10.62 -1.95
CA THR A 117 -18.44 10.69 -0.52
C THR A 117 -18.46 9.28 0.05
N MET A 118 -17.99 9.10 1.28
CA MET A 118 -18.02 7.80 1.97
C MET A 118 -18.29 7.95 3.45
N THR A 119 -18.69 6.86 4.09
CA THR A 119 -18.86 6.79 5.54
C THR A 119 -17.47 6.77 6.21
N ALA A 120 -17.18 7.76 7.05
CA ALA A 120 -16.00 7.72 7.90
C ALA A 120 -16.17 6.66 8.99
N GLY A 121 -15.10 5.94 9.33
CA GLY A 121 -15.19 4.93 10.38
C GLY A 121 -14.06 3.91 10.34
N ASN A 122 -14.27 2.79 11.01
CA ASN A 122 -13.26 1.76 11.19
C ASN A 122 -13.74 0.43 10.59
N LEU A 123 -12.92 -0.16 9.72
CA LEU A 123 -13.02 -1.57 9.36
C LEU A 123 -12.19 -2.36 10.38
N ASP A 124 -12.87 -2.97 11.36
CA ASP A 124 -12.23 -3.88 12.30
C ASP A 124 -12.10 -5.28 11.69
N ARG A 125 -10.87 -5.80 11.67
CA ARG A 125 -10.56 -7.15 11.16
C ARG A 125 -10.65 -8.21 12.25
N GLY A 126 -10.92 -7.82 13.49
CA GLY A 126 -11.03 -8.71 14.63
C GLY A 126 -9.70 -8.92 15.33
N THR A 127 -9.57 -10.07 15.98
CA THR A 127 -8.40 -10.40 16.81
C THR A 127 -7.45 -11.36 16.12
N TYR A 128 -6.16 -11.04 16.08
CA TYR A 128 -5.11 -11.85 15.48
C TYR A 128 -3.94 -12.07 16.43
N ALA A 129 -3.22 -13.18 16.28
CA ALA A 129 -1.89 -13.32 16.88
C ALA A 129 -0.92 -12.34 16.19
N GLN A 130 0.03 -11.79 16.95
CA GLN A 130 1.04 -10.88 16.41
C GLN A 130 1.79 -11.50 15.24
N GLY A 131 2.11 -10.68 14.23
CA GLY A 131 2.84 -11.12 13.04
C GLY A 131 2.02 -11.97 12.06
N THR A 132 0.76 -12.29 12.39
CA THR A 132 -0.13 -13.06 11.50
C THR A 132 -0.61 -12.18 10.35
N PRO A 133 -0.24 -12.46 9.09
CA PRO A 133 -0.77 -11.73 7.95
C PRO A 133 -2.24 -12.07 7.72
N PHE A 134 -2.99 -11.13 7.18
CA PHE A 134 -4.38 -11.37 6.78
C PHE A 134 -4.74 -10.57 5.53
N ALA A 135 -5.82 -10.99 4.87
CA ALA A 135 -6.32 -10.34 3.67
C ALA A 135 -7.37 -9.27 4.00
N VAL A 136 -7.34 -8.18 3.22
CA VAL A 136 -8.40 -7.18 3.10
C VAL A 136 -8.77 -7.05 1.63
N SER A 137 -10.04 -7.28 1.29
CA SER A 137 -10.53 -7.17 -0.08
C SER A 137 -11.20 -5.82 -0.34
N TYR A 138 -11.22 -5.41 -1.60
CA TYR A 138 -11.99 -4.25 -2.04
C TYR A 138 -13.46 -4.34 -1.62
N ALA A 139 -14.08 -5.52 -1.74
CA ALA A 139 -15.48 -5.73 -1.34
C ALA A 139 -15.74 -5.47 0.15
N GLN A 140 -14.77 -5.78 1.02
CA GLN A 140 -14.88 -5.45 2.46
C GLN A 140 -14.82 -3.93 2.70
N LEU A 141 -13.91 -3.23 2.00
CA LEU A 141 -13.83 -1.78 2.07
C LEU A 141 -15.11 -1.12 1.53
N LEU A 142 -15.60 -1.60 0.38
CA LEU A 142 -16.84 -1.13 -0.23
C LEU A 142 -18.04 -1.32 0.70
N GLY A 143 -18.18 -2.51 1.29
CA GLY A 143 -19.27 -2.80 2.22
C GLY A 143 -19.21 -1.98 3.51
N GLN A 144 -18.00 -1.70 4.01
CA GLN A 144 -17.82 -0.95 5.26
C GLN A 144 -18.01 0.56 5.09
N PHE A 145 -17.47 1.12 4.01
CA PHE A 145 -17.39 2.55 3.80
C PHE A 145 -18.49 3.09 2.87
N ALA A 146 -19.13 2.21 2.10
CA ALA A 146 -20.25 2.51 1.22
C ALA A 146 -20.06 3.81 0.41
N PRO A 147 -18.94 3.96 -0.32
CA PRO A 147 -18.69 5.17 -1.08
C PRO A 147 -19.72 5.33 -2.19
N VAL A 148 -20.14 6.57 -2.43
CA VAL A 148 -21.06 6.96 -3.50
C VAL A 148 -20.54 8.22 -4.19
N ASP A 149 -20.81 8.29 -5.48
CA ASP A 149 -20.35 9.33 -6.37
C ASP A 149 -21.44 9.60 -7.41
N SER A 150 -21.68 10.88 -7.72
CA SER A 150 -22.80 11.34 -8.55
C SER A 150 -22.52 11.27 -10.05
N ASP A 151 -21.25 11.24 -10.43
CA ASP A 151 -20.73 11.45 -11.78
C ASP A 151 -19.80 10.31 -12.22
N SER A 152 -19.36 9.46 -11.30
CA SER A 152 -18.64 8.21 -11.56
C SER A 152 -19.29 7.00 -10.89
N SER A 153 -19.45 5.91 -11.63
CA SER A 153 -19.77 4.60 -11.04
C SER A 153 -18.51 3.82 -10.63
N LEU A 154 -17.34 4.24 -11.09
CA LEU A 154 -16.07 3.58 -10.78
C LEU A 154 -15.43 4.26 -9.58
N ILE A 155 -15.48 3.57 -8.46
CA ILE A 155 -14.81 4.00 -7.23
C ILE A 155 -13.65 3.05 -6.95
N ARG A 156 -12.55 3.60 -6.46
CA ARG A 156 -11.39 2.88 -5.93
C ARG A 156 -11.08 3.41 -4.53
N PHE A 157 -10.27 2.67 -3.77
CA PHE A 157 -9.73 3.17 -2.51
C PHE A 157 -8.26 3.50 -2.68
N VAL A 158 -7.83 4.64 -2.13
CA VAL A 158 -6.43 5.07 -2.11
C VAL A 158 -5.93 5.00 -0.69
N ILE A 159 -4.80 4.34 -0.47
CA ILE A 159 -4.12 4.24 0.81
C ILE A 159 -3.51 5.60 1.15
N THR A 160 -3.98 6.26 2.20
CA THR A 160 -3.52 7.61 2.57
C THR A 160 -2.47 7.63 3.66
N SER A 161 -2.40 6.59 4.48
CA SER A 161 -1.33 6.41 5.45
C SER A 161 -1.12 4.94 5.75
N VAL A 162 0.11 4.56 6.11
CA VAL A 162 0.46 3.23 6.61
C VAL A 162 1.23 3.44 7.91
N THR A 163 0.73 2.90 9.02
CA THR A 163 1.23 3.21 10.37
C THR A 163 1.87 2.01 11.04
N SER A 164 1.27 0.83 10.93
CA SER A 164 1.68 -0.36 11.69
C SER A 164 1.54 -1.65 10.90
N ALA A 165 1.76 -1.56 9.58
CA ALA A 165 1.75 -2.70 8.67
C ALA A 165 2.69 -2.49 7.48
N THR A 166 3.03 -3.59 6.81
CA THR A 166 3.45 -3.61 5.41
C THR A 166 2.29 -4.15 4.58
N LEU A 167 1.97 -3.48 3.47
CA LEU A 167 0.86 -3.84 2.59
C LEU A 167 1.41 -4.41 1.28
N LYS A 168 0.82 -5.50 0.78
CA LYS A 168 1.21 -6.11 -0.50
C LYS A 168 0.01 -6.42 -1.38
N LYS A 169 0.20 -6.26 -2.69
CA LYS A 169 -0.68 -6.74 -3.75
C LYS A 169 0.15 -7.64 -4.68
N GLY A 170 -0.05 -8.95 -4.57
CA GLY A 170 0.89 -9.91 -5.18
C GLY A 170 2.31 -9.70 -4.64
N SER A 171 3.27 -9.48 -5.53
CA SER A 171 4.66 -9.16 -5.19
C SER A 171 4.93 -7.68 -4.91
N THR A 172 3.99 -6.78 -5.26
CA THR A 172 4.16 -5.33 -5.12
C THR A 172 3.86 -4.89 -3.70
N THR A 173 4.80 -4.19 -3.07
CA THR A 173 4.56 -3.49 -1.81
C THR A 173 3.79 -2.20 -2.09
N LEU A 174 2.71 -1.98 -1.36
CA LEU A 174 1.91 -0.77 -1.45
C LEU A 174 2.43 0.31 -0.50
N ALA A 175 2.31 1.56 -0.89
CA ALA A 175 2.76 2.73 -0.15
C ALA A 175 1.58 3.64 0.22
N ALA A 176 1.82 4.56 1.15
CA ALA A 176 0.91 5.69 1.38
C ALA A 176 0.92 6.65 0.17
N LEU A 177 -0.20 7.33 -0.03
CA LEU A 177 -0.38 8.37 -1.04
C LEU A 177 0.74 9.42 -0.95
N GLY A 178 1.37 9.68 -2.10
CA GLY A 178 2.27 10.81 -2.32
C GLY A 178 1.50 12.08 -2.71
N ALA A 179 1.93 12.75 -3.78
CA ALA A 179 1.21 13.91 -4.30
C ALA A 179 -0.07 13.51 -5.05
N THR A 180 -0.05 12.38 -5.75
CA THR A 180 -1.15 11.88 -6.57
C THR A 180 -1.33 10.37 -6.40
N PRO A 181 -2.56 9.84 -6.59
CA PRO A 181 -2.78 8.39 -6.62
C PRO A 181 -1.96 7.70 -7.72
N GLU A 182 -1.39 6.55 -7.40
CA GLU A 182 -0.54 5.73 -8.28
C GLU A 182 -0.87 4.25 -8.07
N SER A 183 -0.46 3.39 -9.00
CA SER A 183 -0.82 1.96 -8.99
C SER A 183 -0.38 1.22 -7.70
N ASN A 184 0.64 1.72 -7.01
CA ASN A 184 1.16 1.17 -5.74
C ASN A 184 0.45 1.72 -4.48
N ASN A 185 -0.58 2.56 -4.61
CA ASN A 185 -1.37 3.06 -3.48
C ASN A 185 -2.88 2.96 -3.72
N ILE A 186 -3.30 2.40 -4.86
CA ILE A 186 -4.71 2.20 -5.23
C ILE A 186 -5.13 0.75 -4.99
N ILE A 187 -6.35 0.56 -4.47
CA ILE A 187 -7.09 -0.69 -4.38
C ILE A 187 -8.32 -0.56 -5.28
N SER A 188 -8.31 -1.29 -6.38
CA SER A 188 -9.35 -1.33 -7.42
C SER A 188 -10.40 -2.40 -7.12
N PRO A 189 -11.54 -2.37 -7.83
CA PRO A 189 -12.50 -3.47 -7.82
C PRO A 189 -11.84 -4.84 -8.00
N ASP A 190 -12.38 -5.84 -7.30
CA ASP A 190 -11.94 -7.24 -7.29
C ASP A 190 -10.52 -7.50 -6.74
N GLU A 191 -9.80 -6.46 -6.32
CA GLU A 191 -8.48 -6.64 -5.71
C GLU A 191 -8.57 -7.06 -4.24
N THR A 192 -7.56 -7.82 -3.83
CA THR A 192 -7.30 -8.16 -2.44
C THR A 192 -5.86 -7.84 -2.10
N ILE A 193 -5.66 -7.22 -0.94
CA ILE A 193 -4.33 -6.90 -0.41
C ILE A 193 -4.00 -7.79 0.77
N LEU A 194 -2.73 -8.16 0.88
CA LEU A 194 -2.16 -8.82 2.04
C LEU A 194 -1.63 -7.77 3.01
N VAL A 195 -2.16 -7.78 4.22
CA VAL A 195 -1.73 -6.93 5.32
C VAL A 195 -0.79 -7.74 6.21
N ILE A 196 0.44 -7.26 6.37
CA ILE A 196 1.46 -7.87 7.23
C ILE A 196 1.68 -6.90 8.40
N PRO A 197 1.09 -7.13 9.58
CA PRO A 197 1.26 -6.26 10.73
C PRO A 197 2.74 -6.10 11.12
N SER A 198 3.13 -4.91 11.57
CA SER A 198 4.48 -4.68 12.08
C SER A 198 4.77 -5.54 13.32
N ALA A 199 6.01 -5.98 13.50
CA ALA A 199 6.42 -6.66 14.72
C ALA A 199 6.22 -5.76 15.95
N GLY A 200 5.93 -6.36 17.11
CA GLY A 200 5.78 -5.62 18.37
C GLY A 200 4.44 -4.93 18.60
N VAL A 201 3.51 -4.92 17.63
CA VAL A 201 2.16 -4.34 17.81
C VAL A 201 1.30 -5.21 18.76
N GLY A 202 0.52 -4.58 19.63
CA GLY A 202 -0.34 -5.25 20.60
C GLY A 202 -1.58 -4.44 20.91
N GLY A 203 -2.70 -5.11 21.20
CA GLY A 203 -3.99 -4.48 21.42
C GLY A 203 -4.60 -3.89 20.13
N PRO A 204 -5.65 -3.05 20.26
CA PRO A 204 -6.27 -2.37 19.12
C PRO A 204 -5.26 -1.46 18.41
N THR A 205 -5.03 -1.73 17.13
CA THR A 205 -4.00 -1.05 16.32
C THR A 205 -4.59 -0.63 14.98
N THR A 206 -4.45 0.65 14.64
CA THR A 206 -4.70 1.15 13.27
C THR A 206 -3.52 0.80 12.39
N LEU A 207 -3.78 0.11 11.29
CA LEU A 207 -2.75 -0.43 10.41
C LEU A 207 -2.46 0.53 9.25
N PHE A 208 -3.51 0.99 8.60
CA PHE A 208 -3.47 1.95 7.49
C PHE A 208 -4.82 2.66 7.35
N THR A 209 -4.84 3.73 6.58
CA THR A 209 -6.05 4.50 6.26
C THR A 209 -6.28 4.56 4.76
N VAL A 210 -7.54 4.72 4.36
CA VAL A 210 -7.95 4.87 2.97
C VAL A 210 -8.93 6.03 2.78
N LYS A 211 -8.97 6.54 1.53
CA LYS A 211 -10.01 7.43 1.02
C LYS A 211 -10.61 6.86 -0.26
N ALA A 212 -11.86 7.17 -0.57
CA ALA A 212 -12.46 6.84 -1.85
C ALA A 212 -11.91 7.77 -2.95
N TRP A 213 -11.78 7.25 -4.17
CA TRP A 213 -11.23 7.96 -5.32
C TRP A 213 -11.99 7.57 -6.58
N ASP A 214 -12.36 8.55 -7.38
CA ASP A 214 -13.18 8.41 -8.60
C ASP A 214 -12.34 8.33 -9.89
N GLY A 215 -11.01 8.49 -9.78
CA GLY A 215 -10.10 8.64 -10.92
C GLY A 215 -9.49 10.04 -11.07
N ASP A 216 -10.01 11.02 -10.33
CA ASP A 216 -9.60 12.42 -10.33
C ASP A 216 -9.47 12.96 -8.90
N SER A 217 -10.53 12.92 -8.10
CA SER A 217 -10.60 13.52 -6.77
C SER A 217 -10.83 12.52 -5.64
N LEU A 218 -10.27 12.82 -4.47
CA LEU A 218 -10.38 12.00 -3.26
C LEU A 218 -11.55 12.45 -2.39
N SER A 219 -12.16 11.50 -1.67
CA SER A 219 -13.12 11.81 -0.62
C SER A 219 -12.50 12.67 0.49
N THR A 220 -13.32 13.46 1.16
CA THR A 220 -12.87 14.18 2.37
C THR A 220 -12.77 13.22 3.56
N GLN A 221 -13.71 12.28 3.66
CA GLN A 221 -13.78 11.28 4.72
C GLN A 221 -12.67 10.24 4.61
N VAL A 222 -12.27 9.71 5.77
CA VAL A 222 -11.20 8.71 5.93
C VAL A 222 -11.78 7.44 6.52
N GLY A 223 -11.41 6.30 5.94
CA GLY A 223 -11.67 4.97 6.47
C GLY A 223 -10.41 4.42 7.14
N ASN A 224 -10.51 3.99 8.40
CA ASN A 224 -9.42 3.37 9.13
C ASN A 224 -9.53 1.85 9.04
N ILE A 225 -8.42 1.17 8.79
CA ILE A 225 -8.37 -0.28 8.86
C ILE A 225 -7.60 -0.64 10.13
N GLN A 226 -8.25 -1.39 11.01
CA GLN A 226 -7.73 -1.73 12.33
C GLN A 226 -7.87 -3.22 12.62
N ALA A 227 -7.05 -3.70 13.55
CA ALA A 227 -7.18 -5.03 14.11
C ALA A 227 -6.71 -5.00 15.57
N THR A 228 -7.17 -5.94 16.37
CA THR A 228 -6.65 -6.17 17.72
C THR A 228 -5.62 -7.29 17.66
N PHE A 229 -4.41 -7.05 18.15
CA PHE A 229 -3.40 -8.10 18.24
C PHE A 229 -3.35 -8.64 19.66
N THR A 230 -3.64 -9.94 19.82
CA THR A 230 -3.36 -10.62 21.08
C THR A 230 -1.85 -10.65 21.25
N ALA A 231 -1.39 -10.04 22.35
CA ALA A 231 -0.02 -10.22 22.78
C ALA A 231 0.22 -11.72 22.95
N ALA A 232 1.11 -12.29 22.16
CA ALA A 232 1.83 -13.48 22.59
C ALA A 232 2.93 -12.97 23.53
N ASN A 233 2.57 -12.56 24.76
CA ASN A 233 3.49 -12.11 25.81
C ASN A 233 4.69 -11.26 25.31
N ASN A 234 4.48 -9.98 24.98
CA ASN A 234 5.52 -9.06 24.47
C ASN A 234 6.59 -8.65 25.52
N ASN A 235 7.27 -9.62 26.11
CA ASN A 235 8.55 -9.55 26.82
C ASN A 235 8.86 -10.99 27.26
N LEU A 236 9.06 -11.92 26.32
CA LEU A 236 9.55 -13.23 26.73
C LEU A 236 10.91 -12.98 27.36
N VAL A 237 11.05 -13.38 28.62
CA VAL A 237 12.30 -13.19 29.34
C VAL A 237 13.40 -13.89 28.53
N PRO A 238 14.47 -13.19 28.15
CA PRO A 238 15.57 -13.82 27.43
C PRO A 238 16.03 -15.07 28.19
N VAL A 239 16.22 -16.15 27.46
CA VAL A 239 16.64 -17.42 28.04
C VAL A 239 18.16 -17.43 28.07
N LEU A 240 18.73 -17.58 29.27
CA LEU A 240 20.14 -17.87 29.51
C LEU A 240 20.21 -19.05 30.49
N SER A 241 20.35 -20.26 29.98
CA SER A 241 20.33 -21.48 30.80
C SER A 241 21.73 -21.97 31.15
N TYR A 242 22.74 -21.66 30.34
CA TYR A 242 24.11 -22.02 30.66
C TYR A 242 25.16 -21.01 30.17
N VAL A 243 26.29 -21.03 30.88
CA VAL A 243 27.53 -20.36 30.49
C VAL A 243 28.64 -21.41 30.43
N ARG A 244 29.29 -21.58 29.28
CA ARG A 244 30.48 -22.43 29.11
C ARG A 244 31.68 -21.77 29.77
N ASP A 245 32.60 -22.61 30.27
CA ASP A 245 33.85 -22.13 30.80
C ASP A 245 34.65 -21.36 29.74
N PHE A 246 35.25 -20.25 30.15
CA PHE A 246 36.28 -19.56 29.39
C PHE A 246 37.61 -20.28 29.60
N THR A 247 38.12 -20.90 28.53
CA THR A 247 39.35 -21.70 28.56
C THR A 247 40.50 -20.93 27.90
N GLY A 248 41.73 -21.23 28.34
CA GLY A 248 42.96 -20.63 27.79
C GLY A 248 43.44 -19.36 28.49
N ALA A 249 42.80 -18.93 29.58
CA ALA A 249 43.32 -17.84 30.41
C ALA A 249 44.63 -18.25 31.08
N VAL A 250 45.61 -17.36 31.05
CA VAL A 250 46.91 -17.52 31.73
C VAL A 250 46.95 -16.58 32.92
N LYS A 251 47.51 -17.04 34.05
CA LYS A 251 47.65 -16.22 35.26
C LYS A 251 48.35 -14.89 34.94
N ASP A 252 47.84 -13.80 35.49
CA ASP A 252 48.36 -12.43 35.29
C ASP A 252 48.39 -11.93 33.82
N VAL A 253 47.79 -12.68 32.88
CA VAL A 253 47.64 -12.28 31.47
C VAL A 253 46.19 -11.88 31.22
N VAL A 254 46.00 -10.79 30.49
CA VAL A 254 44.67 -10.30 30.12
C VAL A 254 44.04 -11.28 29.13
N TYR A 255 42.79 -11.66 29.40
CA TYR A 255 41.97 -12.49 28.53
C TYR A 255 40.86 -11.63 27.91
N PRO A 256 40.95 -11.28 26.61
CA PRO A 256 39.92 -10.50 25.93
C PRO A 256 38.72 -11.37 25.55
N PHE A 257 37.52 -10.78 25.59
CA PHE A 257 36.29 -11.36 25.04
C PHE A 257 35.32 -10.25 24.64
N SER A 258 34.36 -10.58 23.79
CA SER A 258 33.40 -9.62 23.21
C SER A 258 31.96 -10.01 23.49
N TYR A 259 31.05 -9.07 23.22
CA TYR A 259 29.62 -9.35 23.09
C TYR A 259 29.33 -10.55 22.18
N THR A 260 29.99 -10.60 21.01
CA THR A 260 29.81 -11.71 20.06
C THR A 260 30.24 -13.05 20.64
N THR A 261 31.29 -13.07 21.47
CA THR A 261 31.76 -14.28 22.17
C THR A 261 30.77 -14.73 23.25
N LEU A 262 30.06 -13.80 23.90
CA LEU A 262 29.04 -14.12 24.88
C LEU A 262 27.78 -14.71 24.23
N ARG A 263 27.38 -14.24 23.05
CA ARG A 263 26.13 -14.66 22.39
C ARG A 263 26.15 -16.10 21.85
N SER A 264 24.96 -16.70 21.73
CA SER A 264 24.71 -18.04 21.16
C SER A 264 25.10 -18.25 19.68
N GLY A 265 25.62 -17.22 19.00
CA GLY A 265 26.11 -17.28 17.62
C GLY A 265 27.60 -16.94 17.41
N GLY A 266 28.35 -16.70 18.49
CA GLY A 266 29.79 -16.47 18.41
C GLY A 266 30.59 -17.74 18.10
N THR A 267 31.84 -17.58 17.66
CA THR A 267 32.79 -18.69 17.55
C THR A 267 34.03 -18.39 18.42
N PRO A 268 34.18 -19.01 19.60
CA PRO A 268 33.23 -19.93 20.26
C PRO A 268 32.14 -19.18 21.06
N ALA A 269 30.87 -19.57 20.89
CA ALA A 269 29.76 -19.10 21.71
C ALA A 269 29.92 -19.59 23.15
N ARG A 270 29.86 -18.65 24.12
CA ARG A 270 30.03 -18.96 25.55
C ARG A 270 28.72 -19.07 26.30
N THR A 271 27.60 -18.63 25.74
CA THR A 271 26.28 -18.79 26.35
C THR A 271 25.25 -19.31 25.34
N ASP A 272 24.10 -19.75 25.85
CA ASP A 272 22.90 -20.02 25.07
C ASP A 272 21.91 -18.84 25.08
N ALA A 273 22.39 -17.63 25.38
CA ALA A 273 21.52 -16.46 25.47
C ALA A 273 20.73 -16.28 24.17
N PHE A 274 19.40 -16.31 24.30
CA PHE A 274 18.46 -16.25 23.20
C PHE A 274 17.20 -15.48 23.61
N ASP A 275 16.74 -14.63 22.71
CA ASP A 275 15.48 -13.91 22.82
C ASP A 275 14.69 -14.20 21.53
N ALA A 276 13.48 -14.74 21.68
CA ALA A 276 12.65 -15.16 20.57
C ALA A 276 12.09 -13.96 19.77
N GLU A 277 12.10 -12.76 20.37
CA GLU A 277 11.64 -11.52 19.75
C GLU A 277 12.77 -10.77 19.02
N GLU A 278 14.01 -11.23 19.14
CA GLU A 278 15.16 -10.53 18.60
C GLU A 278 15.29 -10.65 17.07
N ASN A 279 15.59 -9.52 16.42
CA ASN A 279 15.92 -9.53 14.99
C ASN A 279 17.31 -10.16 14.78
N VAL A 280 17.34 -11.33 14.16
CA VAL A 280 18.59 -12.07 13.86
C VAL A 280 19.59 -11.29 13.00
N ASN A 281 19.12 -10.33 12.19
CA ASN A 281 19.98 -9.48 11.35
C ASN A 281 20.42 -8.19 12.05
N SER A 282 19.83 -7.87 13.21
CA SER A 282 20.17 -6.70 14.02
C SER A 282 20.07 -7.06 15.50
N PRO A 283 21.10 -7.72 16.06
CA PRO A 283 21.08 -8.20 17.44
C PRO A 283 20.92 -7.05 18.43
N SER A 284 19.92 -7.15 19.31
CA SER A 284 19.55 -6.19 20.35
C SER A 284 19.65 -6.75 21.77
N LEU A 285 19.87 -8.05 21.95
CA LEU A 285 20.04 -8.68 23.27
C LEU A 285 21.21 -8.02 24.00
N LYS A 286 21.06 -7.75 25.30
CA LYS A 286 22.10 -7.13 26.12
C LYS A 286 22.49 -8.09 27.23
N PHE A 287 23.67 -7.89 27.79
CA PHE A 287 24.06 -8.59 29.01
C PHE A 287 24.19 -7.59 30.14
N LYS A 288 24.05 -8.04 31.39
CA LYS A 288 24.43 -7.26 32.57
C LYS A 288 25.34 -8.07 33.46
N VAL A 289 26.41 -7.46 33.97
CA VAL A 289 27.27 -8.10 34.98
C VAL A 289 26.66 -7.91 36.36
N LYS A 290 26.33 -9.00 37.02
CA LYS A 290 25.70 -9.03 38.35
C LYS A 290 26.70 -9.08 39.51
N THR A 291 27.84 -9.71 39.30
CA THR A 291 28.86 -9.82 40.36
C THR A 291 30.22 -9.98 39.71
N ILE A 292 31.22 -9.28 40.23
CA ILE A 292 32.63 -9.47 39.89
C ILE A 292 33.31 -10.05 41.13
N TYR A 293 33.94 -11.21 40.99
CA TYR A 293 34.67 -11.85 42.10
C TYR A 293 36.08 -11.25 42.16
N SER A 294 36.21 -10.05 42.74
CA SER A 294 37.42 -9.24 42.73
C SER A 294 38.65 -9.92 43.37
N ALA A 295 38.44 -10.85 44.31
CA ALA A 295 39.50 -11.69 44.86
C ALA A 295 40.19 -12.58 43.80
N ASN A 296 39.48 -12.88 42.70
CA ASN A 296 39.95 -13.75 41.63
C ASN A 296 40.49 -12.98 40.42
N GLY A 297 40.33 -11.65 40.36
CA GLY A 297 40.79 -10.84 39.24
C GLY A 297 39.99 -9.56 39.02
N LYS A 298 40.25 -8.93 37.88
CA LYS A 298 39.64 -7.65 37.48
C LYS A 298 38.95 -7.79 36.13
N LEU A 299 37.74 -7.27 36.02
CA LEU A 299 37.02 -7.12 34.76
C LEU A 299 37.13 -5.67 34.31
N CYS A 300 37.52 -5.42 33.07
CA CYS A 300 37.69 -4.09 32.48
C CYS A 300 36.90 -4.01 31.16
N ALA A 301 36.40 -2.83 30.82
CA ALA A 301 35.86 -2.57 29.48
C ALA A 301 36.99 -2.21 28.52
N GLY A 302 36.89 -2.62 27.25
CA GLY A 302 37.87 -2.29 26.20
C GLY A 302 38.28 -3.49 25.36
N SER A 303 38.91 -3.20 24.21
CA SER A 303 39.42 -4.19 23.24
C SER A 303 40.94 -4.14 23.07
N ASP A 304 41.63 -3.30 23.85
CA ASP A 304 43.05 -2.98 23.69
C ASP A 304 44.00 -4.03 24.29
N GLY A 305 43.47 -5.15 24.80
CA GLY A 305 44.24 -6.19 25.47
C GLY A 305 44.85 -5.74 26.80
N THR A 306 44.45 -4.58 27.35
CA THR A 306 44.87 -4.12 28.67
C THR A 306 43.69 -4.12 29.65
N CYS A 307 43.97 -4.28 30.94
CA CYS A 307 42.95 -4.11 31.96
C CYS A 307 43.28 -2.85 32.76
N GLY A 308 42.77 -1.72 32.27
CA GLY A 308 42.90 -0.41 32.92
C GLY A 308 42.02 -0.30 34.17
N THR A 309 41.06 0.62 34.17
CA THR A 309 40.14 0.80 35.30
C THR A 309 39.21 -0.41 35.41
N ALA A 310 39.24 -1.06 36.58
CA ALA A 310 38.36 -2.17 36.87
C ALA A 310 36.90 -1.69 36.96
N LEU A 311 36.01 -2.42 36.32
CA LEU A 311 34.58 -2.30 36.52
C LEU A 311 34.23 -2.68 37.96
N THR A 312 33.32 -1.93 38.57
CA THR A 312 32.84 -2.18 39.93
C THR A 312 31.33 -2.29 39.91
N VAL A 313 30.81 -3.33 40.55
CA VAL A 313 29.36 -3.50 40.76
C VAL A 313 29.05 -2.95 42.14
N SER A 314 28.28 -1.87 42.23
CA SER A 314 27.92 -1.25 43.50
C SER A 314 26.75 -2.00 44.16
N PRO A 315 26.66 -2.05 45.50
CA PRO A 315 25.43 -2.49 46.17
C PRO A 315 24.19 -1.68 45.78
N THR A 316 24.37 -0.40 45.41
CA THR A 316 23.27 0.49 44.98
C THR A 316 22.96 0.37 43.49
N GLU A 317 23.90 -0.14 42.71
CA GLU A 317 23.75 -0.40 41.27
C GLU A 317 24.32 -1.81 40.98
N PRO A 318 23.55 -2.87 41.29
CA PRO A 318 24.04 -4.25 41.32
C PRO A 318 24.27 -4.84 39.92
N LEU A 319 24.19 -4.03 38.87
CA LEU A 319 24.26 -4.44 37.48
C LEU A 319 25.03 -3.41 36.66
N ILE A 320 26.02 -3.87 35.90
CA ILE A 320 26.69 -3.05 34.87
C ILE A 320 26.13 -3.49 33.52
N GLU A 321 25.56 -2.55 32.76
CA GLU A 321 25.07 -2.83 31.42
C GLU A 321 26.23 -3.09 30.47
N VAL A 322 26.24 -4.28 29.89
CA VAL A 322 27.13 -4.73 28.83
C VAL A 322 26.34 -4.66 27.54
N SER A 323 26.17 -3.45 27.00
CA SER A 323 25.31 -3.20 25.83
C SER A 323 26.09 -3.14 24.52
N GLY A 324 25.50 -3.74 23.48
CA GLY A 324 25.80 -3.44 22.07
C GLY A 324 26.71 -4.46 21.38
N ALA A 325 26.47 -4.67 20.09
CA ALA A 325 27.21 -5.61 19.24
C ALA A 325 28.74 -5.39 19.22
N ASN A 326 29.18 -4.17 19.56
CA ASN A 326 30.59 -3.76 19.53
C ASN A 326 31.26 -3.75 20.91
N ALA A 327 30.57 -4.15 21.99
CA ALA A 327 31.15 -4.15 23.32
C ALA A 327 32.25 -5.21 23.46
N SER A 328 33.38 -4.81 24.04
CA SER A 328 34.54 -5.66 24.31
C SER A 328 35.00 -5.50 25.75
N PHE A 329 35.50 -6.59 26.32
CA PHE A 329 35.89 -6.69 27.72
C PHE A 329 37.18 -7.48 27.89
N ASN A 330 37.87 -7.18 28.97
CA ASN A 330 39.14 -7.79 29.34
C ASN A 330 39.03 -8.34 30.77
N TRP A 331 39.31 -9.63 30.96
CA TRP A 331 39.45 -10.23 32.28
C TRP A 331 40.94 -10.43 32.61
N LYS A 332 41.41 -9.86 33.72
CA LYS A 332 42.76 -10.08 34.24
C LYS A 332 42.69 -10.92 35.52
N PRO A 333 43.07 -12.22 35.50
CA PRO A 333 43.11 -13.05 36.70
C PRO A 333 44.10 -12.51 37.75
N ALA A 334 43.80 -12.70 39.04
CA ALA A 334 44.76 -12.37 40.10
C ALA A 334 46.00 -13.27 40.04
N SER A 335 47.11 -12.78 40.59
CA SER A 335 48.36 -13.54 40.65
C SER A 335 48.20 -14.81 41.51
N GLY A 336 48.85 -15.90 41.08
CA GLY A 336 48.88 -17.16 41.84
C GLY A 336 47.65 -18.06 41.69
N LEU A 337 46.62 -17.65 40.96
CA LEU A 337 45.46 -18.49 40.69
C LEU A 337 45.79 -19.62 39.70
N THR A 338 45.27 -20.82 39.98
CA THR A 338 45.33 -21.99 39.10
C THR A 338 43.98 -22.72 39.11
N GLY A 339 43.70 -23.48 38.05
CA GLY A 339 42.45 -24.24 37.93
C GLY A 339 41.24 -23.38 37.50
N ARG A 340 40.03 -23.90 37.77
CA ARG A 340 38.76 -23.25 37.42
C ARG A 340 38.41 -22.20 38.47
N VAL A 341 38.32 -20.93 38.06
CA VAL A 341 38.02 -19.80 38.95
C VAL A 341 36.70 -19.13 38.58
N LYS A 342 35.97 -18.61 39.57
CA LYS A 342 34.79 -17.76 39.33
C LYS A 342 35.28 -16.35 39.03
N ALA A 343 35.05 -15.85 37.82
CA ALA A 343 35.47 -14.51 37.41
C ALA A 343 34.38 -13.46 37.68
N PHE A 344 33.22 -13.62 37.04
CA PHE A 344 32.05 -12.77 37.20
C PHE A 344 30.77 -13.57 36.89
N SER A 345 29.60 -12.99 37.18
CA SER A 345 28.29 -13.53 36.78
C SER A 345 27.55 -12.54 35.91
N ILE A 346 26.75 -13.05 34.98
CA ILE A 346 25.98 -12.26 34.01
C ILE A 346 24.51 -12.68 34.02
N VAL A 347 23.66 -11.77 33.54
CA VAL A 347 22.26 -12.01 33.14
C VAL A 347 22.07 -11.49 31.72
N ALA A 348 21.18 -12.12 30.96
CA ALA A 348 20.73 -11.65 29.64
C ALA A 348 19.45 -10.83 29.81
#